data_AF-A0A523KUJ6-F1
#
_entry.id   AF-A0A523KUJ6-F1
#
_cell.length_a   1.000
_cell.length_b   1.000
_cell.length_c   1.000
_cell.angle_alpha   90.00
_cell.angle_beta   90.00
_cell.angle_gamma   90.00
#
_symmetry.space_group_name_H-M   'P 1'
#
loop_
_entity.id
_entity.type
_entity.pdbx_description
1 polymer ?
#
loop_
_entity_poly.entity_id
_entity_poly.type
_entity_poly.pdbx_seq_one_letter_code
_entity_poly.pdbx_strand_id
1 'polypeptide(L)'
;MMINSRLRWQIRLQSGLFIVLFLVAMGLLAWLSQLSPLSIDLTANQRNSLSAETIRLVKSLQHPVEITIFISPGNENREVLERLFERYQHQQPLVKFRSLNPDLSPELLRKHDIRTDGEILVEYQGRSEKISRVSEANVTNAIQRLVRQGDRWLVFLQGHGERNPYSESNHDFSVFASKLAGDGFTIENLTLTQTNSIPENTDVLVIASPQVALLPGEIELIQEYLERGGNLLWLADTGQTIDSMELISDRLTIEFLPGVIVDPNAQLLGLNRIDFALVATYPRHPITEGIDSLSLFPQAKALEFYGEGNTWQQRIFLLSSAASWNETGSTSGDVFKGDDDDETAGPLEIGITLTASHETDDEAQFEQRVAIVGDADFLSNRYLGNGSNLELGLNLVNWLSHDDNLISINPRAAPDTRLKLSQTQQIIIGLGFLVLLPLSLFGSGLTIWLKRRNR
;
A
#
# COMPACT_ATOMS: atom_id res chain seq x y z
N MET A 1 15.60 79.24 14.55
CA MET A 1 16.80 78.51 14.05
C MET A 1 16.85 78.67 12.54
N MET A 2 17.68 79.57 12.01
CA MET A 2 17.74 79.83 10.56
C MET A 2 18.45 78.68 9.86
N ILE A 3 17.71 77.92 9.05
CA ILE A 3 18.23 76.80 8.27
C ILE A 3 19.15 77.37 7.18
N ASN A 4 20.46 77.24 7.38
CA ASN A 4 21.48 77.69 6.42
C ASN A 4 21.41 76.86 5.11
N SER A 5 21.71 77.47 3.97
CA SER A 5 21.66 76.85 2.63
C SER A 5 22.46 75.54 2.55
N ARG A 6 23.64 75.51 3.19
CA ARG A 6 24.49 74.31 3.29
C ARG A 6 23.80 73.15 4.03
N LEU A 7 23.03 73.44 5.07
CA LEU A 7 22.30 72.43 5.84
C LEU A 7 21.16 71.82 5.02
N ARG A 8 20.45 72.62 4.21
CA ARG A 8 19.42 72.10 3.28
C ARG A 8 20.02 71.18 2.22
N TRP A 9 21.20 71.53 1.71
CA TRP A 9 21.90 70.74 0.70
C TRP A 9 22.42 69.41 1.28
N GLN A 10 22.99 69.43 2.49
CA GLN A 10 23.38 68.21 3.22
C GLN A 10 22.18 67.30 3.50
N ILE A 11 21.04 67.84 3.96
CA ILE A 11 19.82 67.06 4.18
C ILE A 11 19.32 66.44 2.87
N ARG A 12 19.29 67.20 1.77
CA ARG A 12 18.87 66.67 0.46
C ARG A 12 19.80 65.58 -0.05
N LEU A 13 21.11 65.73 0.15
CA LEU A 13 22.10 64.73 -0.26
C LEU A 13 21.98 63.47 0.59
N GLN A 14 21.81 63.61 1.90
CA GLN A 14 21.60 62.49 2.81
C GLN A 14 20.28 61.75 2.50
N SER A 15 19.19 62.47 2.28
CA SER A 15 17.90 61.89 1.88
C SER A 15 17.99 61.22 0.50
N GLY A 16 18.68 61.83 -0.47
CA GLY A 16 18.89 61.23 -1.79
C GLY A 16 19.72 59.95 -1.72
N LEU A 17 20.82 59.97 -0.97
CA LEU A 17 21.66 58.79 -0.74
C LEU A 17 20.88 57.67 -0.04
N PHE A 18 20.07 58.01 0.96
CA PHE A 18 19.19 57.06 1.65
C PHE A 18 18.19 56.42 0.69
N ILE A 19 17.51 57.21 -0.17
CA ILE A 19 16.55 56.69 -1.15
C ILE A 19 17.24 55.74 -2.13
N VAL A 20 18.43 56.09 -2.64
CA VAL A 20 19.18 55.23 -3.56
C VAL A 20 19.59 53.93 -2.89
N LEU A 21 20.16 53.99 -1.68
CA LEU A 21 20.53 52.78 -0.92
C LEU A 21 19.30 51.92 -0.61
N PHE A 22 18.16 52.52 -0.28
CA PHE A 22 16.91 51.82 -0.01
C PHE A 22 16.39 51.10 -1.26
N LEU A 23 16.41 51.76 -2.43
CA LEU A 23 16.02 51.14 -3.70
C LEU A 23 16.96 50.00 -4.10
N VAL A 24 18.27 50.16 -3.89
CA VAL A 24 19.25 49.11 -4.12
C VAL A 24 19.01 47.92 -3.19
N ALA A 25 18.77 48.17 -1.91
CA ALA A 25 18.43 47.13 -0.94
C ALA A 25 17.13 46.39 -1.31
N MET A 26 16.09 47.13 -1.74
CA MET A 26 14.85 46.53 -2.24
C MET A 26 15.08 45.68 -3.49
N GLY A 27 15.91 46.15 -4.43
CA GLY A 27 16.26 45.40 -5.64
C GLY A 27 17.01 44.10 -5.31
N LEU A 28 17.97 44.15 -4.39
CA LEU A 28 18.70 42.97 -3.92
C LEU A 28 17.78 42.00 -3.18
N LEU A 29 16.85 42.49 -2.36
CA LEU A 29 15.85 41.64 -1.69
C LEU A 29 14.90 40.98 -2.70
N ALA A 30 14.45 41.70 -3.73
CA ALA A 30 13.62 41.15 -4.79
C ALA A 30 14.37 40.09 -5.61
N TRP A 31 15.65 40.30 -5.88
CA TRP A 31 16.50 39.32 -6.58
C TRP A 31 16.78 38.09 -5.72
N LEU A 32 17.11 38.26 -4.44
CA LEU A 32 17.33 37.16 -3.50
C LEU A 32 16.08 36.30 -3.32
N SER A 33 14.89 36.92 -3.32
CA SER A 33 13.59 36.24 -3.27
C SER A 33 13.39 35.27 -4.44
N GLN A 34 13.94 35.57 -5.62
CA GLN A 34 13.85 34.68 -6.79
C GLN A 34 14.85 33.51 -6.74
N LEU A 35 15.97 33.67 -6.03
CA LEU A 35 17.04 32.66 -5.94
C LEU A 35 16.81 31.63 -4.83
N SER A 36 16.03 31.97 -3.81
CA SER A 36 15.79 31.09 -2.67
C SER A 36 14.33 31.21 -2.26
N PRO A 37 13.45 30.28 -2.70
CA PRO A 37 12.08 30.19 -2.21
C PRO A 37 12.13 29.66 -0.77
N LEU A 38 12.47 30.53 0.18
CA LEU A 38 12.38 30.22 1.60
C LEU A 38 10.90 30.24 1.98
N SER A 39 10.26 29.07 1.95
CA SER A 39 8.91 28.89 2.47
C SER A 39 8.98 28.50 3.95
N ILE A 40 8.27 29.26 4.79
CA ILE A 40 8.12 28.95 6.21
C ILE A 40 6.66 28.61 6.44
N ASP A 41 6.40 27.41 6.93
CA ASP A 41 5.05 26.99 7.29
C ASP A 41 4.70 27.47 8.70
N LEU A 42 3.85 28.49 8.77
CA LEU A 42 3.36 29.08 10.01
C LEU A 42 2.10 28.39 10.56
N THR A 43 1.66 27.28 9.96
CA THR A 43 0.48 26.57 10.43
C THR A 43 0.78 25.80 11.72
N ALA A 44 -0.19 25.72 12.64
CA ALA A 44 -0.03 25.11 13.96
C ALA A 44 0.54 23.67 13.92
N ASN A 45 0.21 22.90 12.87
CA ASN A 45 0.65 21.51 12.69
C ASN A 45 1.59 21.33 11.47
N GLN A 46 2.19 22.40 10.94
CA GLN A 46 3.03 22.35 9.74
C GLN A 46 2.39 21.55 8.58
N ARG A 47 1.09 21.79 8.31
CA ARG A 47 0.29 20.99 7.36
C ARG A 47 0.64 21.27 5.89
N ASN A 48 1.31 22.39 5.64
CA ASN A 48 1.79 22.77 4.31
C ASN A 48 3.25 22.32 4.11
N SER A 49 3.82 21.59 5.06
CA SER A 49 5.13 20.94 4.96
C SER A 49 4.95 19.43 4.84
N LEU A 50 5.93 18.74 4.26
CA LEU A 50 5.98 17.29 4.31
C LEU A 50 6.44 16.81 5.69
N SER A 51 6.07 15.59 6.06
CA SER A 51 6.55 14.93 7.26
C SER A 51 8.07 14.71 7.22
N ALA A 52 8.68 14.55 8.39
CA ALA A 52 10.13 14.38 8.47
C ALA A 52 10.57 13.08 7.78
N GLU A 53 9.72 12.06 7.87
CA GLU A 53 9.87 10.74 7.32
C GLU A 53 9.79 10.77 5.78
N THR A 54 8.78 11.47 5.22
CA THR A 54 8.71 11.73 3.77
C THR A 54 9.95 12.44 3.26
N ILE A 55 10.41 13.47 3.98
CA ILE A 55 11.62 14.22 3.58
C ILE A 55 12.85 13.31 3.55
N ARG A 56 13.00 12.38 4.50
CA ARG A 56 14.12 11.43 4.53
C ARG A 56 14.09 10.51 3.31
N LEU A 57 12.94 9.91 3.00
CA LEU A 57 12.77 9.03 1.84
C LEU A 57 13.03 9.76 0.52
N VAL A 58 12.41 10.93 0.36
CA VAL A 58 12.51 11.70 -0.89
C VAL A 58 13.96 12.18 -1.11
N LYS A 59 14.70 12.49 -0.03
CA LYS A 59 16.13 12.83 -0.12
C LYS A 59 17.04 11.64 -0.41
N SER A 60 16.64 10.41 -0.06
CA SER A 60 17.43 9.20 -0.37
C SER A 60 17.28 8.70 -1.81
N LEU A 61 16.38 9.30 -2.59
CA LEU A 61 16.18 8.94 -4.01
C LEU A 61 17.46 9.11 -4.83
N GLN A 62 17.86 8.04 -5.52
CA GLN A 62 19.02 8.04 -6.43
C GLN A 62 18.65 8.26 -7.90
N HIS A 63 17.40 7.99 -8.28
CA HIS A 63 16.90 8.08 -9.66
C HIS A 63 15.65 8.97 -9.73
N PRO A 64 15.28 9.47 -10.92
CA PRO A 64 14.07 10.27 -11.08
C PRO A 64 12.80 9.48 -10.76
N VAL A 65 11.89 10.09 -10.01
CA VAL A 65 10.51 9.62 -9.82
C VAL A 65 9.61 10.51 -10.69
N GLU A 66 8.85 9.92 -11.60
CA GLU A 66 7.88 10.64 -12.43
C GLU A 66 6.47 10.43 -11.90
N ILE A 67 5.78 11.52 -11.59
CA ILE A 67 4.42 11.49 -11.05
C ILE A 67 3.48 12.08 -12.10
N THR A 68 2.57 11.28 -12.64
CA THR A 68 1.57 11.72 -13.59
C THR A 68 0.21 11.83 -12.89
N ILE A 69 -0.34 13.04 -12.84
CA ILE A 69 -1.65 13.34 -12.26
C ILE A 69 -2.66 13.36 -13.40
N PHE A 70 -3.58 12.40 -13.44
CA PHE A 70 -4.64 12.35 -14.44
C PHE A 70 -5.80 13.22 -13.96
N ILE A 71 -5.79 14.49 -14.35
CA ILE A 71 -6.77 15.47 -13.87
C ILE A 71 -7.23 16.45 -14.95
N SER A 72 -8.55 16.62 -15.03
CA SER A 72 -9.21 17.53 -15.96
C SER A 72 -8.95 19.00 -15.60
N PRO A 73 -8.81 19.91 -16.58
CA PRO A 73 -8.48 21.32 -16.30
C PRO A 73 -9.47 22.06 -15.40
N GLY A 74 -10.74 21.64 -15.37
CA GLY A 74 -11.80 22.25 -14.55
C GLY A 74 -11.97 21.62 -13.16
N ASN A 75 -11.16 20.64 -12.78
CA ASN A 75 -11.29 19.96 -11.49
C ASN A 75 -10.77 20.85 -10.35
N GLU A 76 -11.60 21.05 -9.31
CA GLU A 76 -11.29 21.88 -8.14
C GLU A 76 -10.06 21.39 -7.36
N ASN A 77 -9.76 20.09 -7.41
CA ASN A 77 -8.65 19.48 -6.70
C ASN A 77 -7.30 19.64 -7.41
N ARG A 78 -7.27 20.14 -8.65
CA ARG A 78 -6.03 20.25 -9.44
C ARG A 78 -4.96 21.05 -8.72
N GLU A 79 -5.31 22.24 -8.25
CA GLU A 79 -4.36 23.12 -7.55
C GLU A 79 -3.91 22.52 -6.20
N VAL A 80 -4.76 21.71 -5.56
CA VAL A 80 -4.42 21.04 -4.30
C VAL A 80 -3.41 19.92 -4.54
N LEU A 81 -3.61 19.13 -5.59
CA LEU A 81 -2.71 18.05 -5.98
C LEU A 81 -1.38 18.60 -6.49
N GLU A 82 -1.39 19.58 -7.39
CA GLU A 82 -0.16 20.20 -7.90
C GLU A 82 0.69 20.76 -6.75
N ARG A 83 0.09 21.48 -5.79
CA ARG A 83 0.78 21.96 -4.58
C ARG A 83 1.31 20.85 -3.68
N LEU A 84 0.70 19.67 -3.66
CA LEU A 84 1.26 18.52 -2.95
C LEU A 84 2.58 18.10 -3.60
N PHE A 85 2.61 17.90 -4.91
CA PHE A 85 3.80 17.41 -5.60
C PHE A 85 4.90 18.46 -5.79
N GLU A 86 4.55 19.74 -5.86
CA GLU A 86 5.52 20.84 -5.74
C GLU A 86 6.33 20.73 -4.44
N ARG A 87 5.69 20.35 -3.33
CA ARG A 87 6.40 20.14 -2.05
C ARG A 87 7.41 18.99 -2.13
N TYR A 88 7.07 17.90 -2.83
CA TYR A 88 8.02 16.79 -3.05
C TYR A 88 9.19 17.24 -3.94
N GLN A 89 8.90 17.91 -5.05
CA GLN A 89 9.90 18.43 -5.98
C GLN A 89 10.83 19.46 -5.32
N HIS A 90 10.31 20.30 -4.43
CA HIS A 90 11.11 21.25 -3.65
C HIS A 90 12.11 20.57 -2.71
N GLN A 91 11.78 19.41 -2.15
CA GLN A 91 12.70 18.66 -1.30
C GLN A 91 13.76 17.90 -2.10
N GLN A 92 13.41 17.44 -3.31
CA GLN A 92 14.30 16.70 -4.19
C GLN A 92 13.95 16.96 -5.67
N PRO A 93 14.86 17.60 -6.44
CA PRO A 93 14.66 17.85 -7.88
C PRO A 93 14.49 16.60 -8.76
N LEU A 94 14.86 15.41 -8.27
CA LEU A 94 14.61 14.13 -8.93
C LEU A 94 13.12 13.76 -8.97
N VAL A 95 12.29 14.29 -8.07
CA VAL A 95 10.84 14.10 -8.14
C VAL A 95 10.26 15.09 -9.15
N LYS A 96 9.76 14.57 -10.26
CA LYS A 96 9.11 15.34 -11.31
C LYS A 96 7.64 15.00 -11.33
N PHE A 97 6.78 16.00 -11.49
CA PHE A 97 5.36 15.76 -11.68
C PHE A 97 4.83 16.48 -12.92
N ARG A 98 3.76 15.94 -13.50
CA ARG A 98 3.02 16.53 -14.62
C ARG A 98 1.54 16.27 -14.45
N SER A 99 0.73 17.24 -14.86
CA SER A 99 -0.72 17.09 -14.94
C SER A 99 -1.12 16.78 -16.38
N LEU A 100 -1.87 15.70 -16.59
CA LEU A 100 -2.34 15.24 -17.89
C LEU A 100 -3.86 15.20 -17.90
N ASN A 101 -4.48 15.75 -18.96
CA ASN A 101 -5.93 15.69 -19.14
C ASN A 101 -6.34 14.26 -19.58
N PRO A 102 -7.14 13.53 -18.78
CA PRO A 102 -7.56 12.17 -19.12
C PRO A 102 -8.21 12.08 -20.51
N ASP A 103 -9.00 13.08 -20.90
CA ASP A 103 -9.74 13.11 -22.16
C ASP A 103 -8.83 13.12 -23.40
N LEU A 104 -7.58 13.56 -23.24
CA LEU A 104 -6.62 13.71 -24.33
C LEU A 104 -5.66 12.52 -24.46
N SER A 105 -5.73 11.51 -23.58
CA SER A 105 -4.80 10.37 -23.60
C SER A 105 -5.46 9.04 -23.23
N PRO A 106 -6.46 8.58 -24.01
CA PRO A 106 -7.19 7.34 -23.73
C PRO A 106 -6.30 6.08 -23.72
N GLU A 107 -5.20 6.08 -24.49
CA GLU A 107 -4.24 4.96 -24.52
C GLU A 107 -3.56 4.73 -23.16
N LEU A 108 -3.15 5.81 -22.48
CA LEU A 108 -2.51 5.72 -21.16
C LEU A 108 -3.48 5.30 -20.07
N LEU A 109 -4.73 5.76 -20.16
CA LEU A 109 -5.79 5.38 -19.22
C LEU A 109 -6.06 3.87 -19.27
N ARG A 110 -6.15 3.29 -20.47
CA ARG A 110 -6.34 1.84 -20.64
C ARG A 110 -5.14 1.04 -20.16
N LYS A 111 -3.92 1.49 -20.50
CA LYS A 111 -2.69 0.77 -20.15
C LYS A 111 -2.49 0.66 -18.63
N HIS A 112 -2.84 1.70 -17.88
CA HIS A 112 -2.62 1.77 -16.44
C HIS A 112 -3.92 1.66 -15.62
N ASP A 113 -5.03 1.22 -16.25
CA ASP A 113 -6.35 1.06 -15.63
C ASP A 113 -6.77 2.29 -14.79
N ILE A 114 -6.63 3.49 -15.37
CA ILE A 114 -7.06 4.75 -14.77
C ILE A 114 -8.54 4.96 -15.09
N ARG A 115 -9.37 5.00 -14.04
CA ARG A 115 -10.83 5.02 -14.14
C ARG A 115 -11.44 6.34 -13.68
N THR A 116 -10.73 7.07 -12.81
CA THR A 116 -11.30 8.26 -12.13
C THR A 116 -10.41 9.48 -12.32
N ASP A 117 -11.04 10.66 -12.39
CA ASP A 117 -10.34 11.94 -12.42
C ASP A 117 -9.69 12.23 -11.05
N GLY A 118 -8.39 12.55 -11.05
CA GLY A 118 -7.59 12.75 -9.84
C GLY A 118 -6.77 11.54 -9.39
N GLU A 119 -6.83 10.41 -10.11
CA GLU A 119 -5.90 9.29 -9.90
C GLU A 119 -4.48 9.65 -10.35
N ILE A 120 -3.50 9.02 -9.71
CA ILE A 120 -2.08 9.32 -9.90
C ILE A 120 -1.32 8.07 -10.23
N LEU A 121 -0.40 8.19 -11.18
CA LEU A 121 0.58 7.16 -11.50
C LEU A 121 1.96 7.64 -11.05
N VAL A 122 2.60 6.88 -10.18
CA VAL A 122 3.98 7.11 -9.75
C VAL A 122 4.87 6.13 -10.49
N GLU A 123 5.86 6.64 -11.21
CA GLU A 123 6.80 5.84 -12.00
C GLU A 123 8.23 6.00 -11.48
N TYR A 124 8.97 4.90 -11.40
CA TYR A 124 10.38 4.90 -10.98
C TYR A 124 11.11 3.74 -11.64
N GLN A 125 12.18 4.05 -12.40
CA GLN A 125 12.98 3.06 -13.13
C GLN A 125 12.15 2.04 -13.95
N GLY A 126 11.17 2.53 -14.72
CA GLY A 126 10.34 1.70 -15.61
C GLY A 126 9.19 0.94 -14.92
N ARG A 127 9.05 1.10 -13.60
CA ARG A 127 7.93 0.56 -12.82
C ARG A 127 6.93 1.64 -12.51
N SER A 128 5.69 1.23 -12.26
CA SER A 128 4.61 2.18 -12.00
C SER A 128 3.64 1.66 -10.95
N GLU A 129 3.17 2.53 -10.07
CA GLU A 129 2.11 2.24 -9.10
C GLU A 129 0.96 3.25 -9.24
N LYS A 130 -0.29 2.77 -9.26
CA LYS A 130 -1.50 3.60 -9.29
C LYS A 130 -1.96 3.93 -7.89
N ILE A 131 -2.30 5.20 -7.65
CA ILE A 131 -2.84 5.69 -6.39
C ILE A 131 -4.20 6.33 -6.65
N SER A 132 -5.26 5.67 -6.18
CA SER A 132 -6.62 6.20 -6.31
C SER A 132 -7.00 7.21 -5.22
N ARG A 133 -6.48 7.04 -4.00
CA ARG A 133 -6.70 7.98 -2.88
C ARG A 133 -5.43 8.77 -2.61
N VAL A 134 -5.39 10.02 -3.07
CA VAL A 134 -4.18 10.82 -2.94
C VAL A 134 -4.05 11.40 -1.53
N SER A 135 -2.99 11.02 -0.84
CA SER A 135 -2.55 11.56 0.43
C SER A 135 -1.02 11.54 0.50
N GLU A 136 -0.42 12.32 1.40
CA GLU A 136 1.04 12.26 1.60
C GLU A 136 1.48 10.84 1.99
N ALA A 137 0.73 10.20 2.90
CA ALA A 137 0.97 8.81 3.30
C ALA A 137 1.01 7.87 2.10
N ASN A 138 -0.05 7.86 1.29
CA ASN A 138 -0.18 6.92 0.18
C ASN A 138 0.88 7.15 -0.91
N VAL A 139 1.18 8.42 -1.22
CA VAL A 139 2.23 8.79 -2.18
C VAL A 139 3.61 8.39 -1.67
N THR A 140 3.95 8.72 -0.42
CA THR A 140 5.25 8.40 0.18
C THR A 140 5.46 6.89 0.20
N ASN A 141 4.44 6.15 0.61
CA ASN A 141 4.46 4.70 0.67
C ASN A 141 4.62 4.04 -0.70
N ALA A 142 3.93 4.56 -1.73
CA ALA A 142 4.12 4.11 -3.10
C ALA A 142 5.55 4.38 -3.60
N ILE A 143 6.10 5.57 -3.33
CA ILE A 143 7.49 5.89 -3.67
C ILE A 143 8.45 4.94 -2.93
N GLN A 144 8.22 4.67 -1.64
CA GLN A 144 9.07 3.77 -0.86
C GLN A 144 9.09 2.36 -1.45
N ARG A 145 7.91 1.82 -1.78
CA ARG A 145 7.78 0.51 -2.46
C ARG A 145 8.51 0.48 -3.80
N LEU A 146 8.35 1.53 -4.60
CA LEU A 146 9.04 1.66 -5.88
C LEU A 146 10.56 1.85 -5.71
N VAL A 147 11.04 2.50 -4.67
CA VAL A 147 12.49 2.71 -4.49
C VAL A 147 13.19 1.43 -4.04
N ARG A 148 12.56 0.64 -3.17
CA ARG A 148 13.14 -0.55 -2.54
C ARG A 148 13.15 -1.82 -3.42
N GLN A 149 13.15 -1.68 -4.76
CA GLN A 149 13.28 -2.88 -5.60
C GLN A 149 14.58 -3.63 -5.29
N GLY A 150 14.47 -4.95 -5.14
CA GLY A 150 15.58 -5.82 -4.76
C GLY A 150 15.51 -6.28 -3.30
N ASP A 151 14.70 -5.61 -2.46
CA ASP A 151 14.52 -6.00 -1.06
C ASP A 151 13.32 -6.93 -0.86
N ARG A 152 12.45 -7.15 -1.86
CA ARG A 152 11.26 -8.02 -1.73
C ARG A 152 11.52 -9.44 -2.20
N TRP A 153 12.07 -10.28 -1.34
CA TRP A 153 12.41 -11.67 -1.65
C TRP A 153 11.25 -12.60 -1.37
N LEU A 154 10.81 -13.27 -2.42
CA LEU A 154 9.89 -14.39 -2.35
C LEU A 154 10.72 -15.67 -2.48
N VAL A 155 10.86 -16.39 -1.37
CA VAL A 155 11.75 -17.54 -1.27
C VAL A 155 10.94 -18.83 -1.35
N PHE A 156 11.14 -19.61 -2.41
CA PHE A 156 10.48 -20.89 -2.62
C PHE A 156 11.29 -22.01 -1.99
N LEU A 157 10.67 -22.74 -1.07
CA LEU A 157 11.25 -23.98 -0.56
C LEU A 157 11.37 -25.00 -1.70
N GLN A 158 12.52 -25.67 -1.80
CA GLN A 158 12.83 -26.69 -2.79
C GLN A 158 13.64 -27.84 -2.16
N GLY A 159 13.40 -29.06 -2.60
CA GLY A 159 14.17 -30.24 -2.21
C GLY A 159 13.34 -31.51 -2.06
N HIS A 160 12.02 -31.36 -1.99
CA HIS A 160 11.04 -32.42 -1.74
C HIS A 160 9.99 -32.54 -2.85
N GLY A 161 10.24 -31.96 -4.04
CA GLY A 161 9.34 -32.02 -5.18
C GLY A 161 8.29 -30.90 -5.21
N GLU A 162 8.49 -29.84 -4.43
CA GLU A 162 7.67 -28.64 -4.42
C GLU A 162 7.54 -28.01 -5.82
N ARG A 163 6.47 -27.23 -6.04
CA ARG A 163 6.27 -26.53 -7.31
C ARG A 163 7.42 -25.53 -7.54
N ASN A 164 8.11 -25.66 -8.67
CA ASN A 164 9.33 -24.92 -8.94
C ASN A 164 9.03 -23.58 -9.67
N PRO A 165 9.55 -22.44 -9.21
CA PRO A 165 9.26 -21.14 -9.81
C PRO A 165 10.01 -20.85 -11.12
N TYR A 166 10.89 -21.74 -11.60
CA TYR A 166 11.64 -21.56 -12.85
C TYR A 166 11.39 -22.66 -13.88
N SER A 167 10.73 -23.75 -13.49
CA SER A 167 10.42 -24.86 -14.38
C SER A 167 9.17 -24.57 -15.22
N GLU A 168 9.25 -24.87 -16.51
CA GLU A 168 8.14 -24.69 -17.47
C GLU A 168 7.12 -25.85 -17.43
N SER A 169 7.27 -26.81 -16.52
CA SER A 169 6.31 -27.91 -16.38
C SER A 169 4.93 -27.39 -16.03
N ASN A 170 3.89 -28.11 -16.47
CA ASN A 170 2.50 -27.67 -16.29
C ASN A 170 2.07 -27.50 -14.82
N HIS A 171 2.68 -28.28 -13.93
CA HIS A 171 2.42 -28.26 -12.48
C HIS A 171 3.28 -27.22 -11.75
N ASP A 172 4.27 -26.62 -12.41
CA ASP A 172 5.21 -25.66 -11.83
C ASP A 172 4.76 -24.21 -12.03
N PHE A 173 5.51 -23.25 -11.48
CA PHE A 173 5.06 -21.86 -11.27
C PHE A 173 5.81 -20.82 -12.10
N SER A 174 6.54 -21.21 -13.15
CA SER A 174 7.38 -20.27 -13.91
C SER A 174 6.63 -19.05 -14.47
N VAL A 175 5.39 -19.22 -14.94
CA VAL A 175 4.59 -18.10 -15.44
C VAL A 175 4.20 -17.16 -14.29
N PHE A 176 3.79 -17.72 -13.14
CA PHE A 176 3.43 -16.93 -11.96
C PHE A 176 4.63 -16.17 -11.40
N ALA A 177 5.76 -16.85 -11.22
CA ALA A 177 7.02 -16.25 -10.78
C ALA A 177 7.49 -15.14 -11.74
N SER A 178 7.35 -15.32 -13.06
CA SER A 178 7.66 -14.27 -14.03
C SER A 178 6.76 -13.05 -13.89
N LYS A 179 5.48 -13.20 -13.53
CA LYS A 179 4.58 -12.07 -13.28
C LYS A 179 5.00 -11.32 -12.03
N LEU A 180 5.29 -12.04 -10.94
CA LEU A 180 5.78 -11.45 -9.69
C LEU A 180 7.13 -10.75 -9.89
N ALA A 181 8.05 -11.32 -10.67
CA ALA A 181 9.30 -10.67 -11.02
C ALA A 181 9.08 -9.37 -11.80
N GLY A 182 8.10 -9.35 -12.72
CA GLY A 182 7.64 -8.14 -13.40
C GLY A 182 7.08 -7.07 -12.45
N ASP A 183 6.41 -7.51 -11.38
CA ASP A 183 5.88 -6.65 -10.31
C ASP A 183 6.94 -6.24 -9.27
N GLY A 184 8.20 -6.63 -9.50
CA GLY A 184 9.36 -6.20 -8.72
C GLY A 184 9.65 -7.05 -7.49
N PHE A 185 9.26 -8.32 -7.47
CA PHE A 185 9.74 -9.32 -6.52
C PHE A 185 11.05 -9.96 -7.02
N THR A 186 11.94 -10.28 -6.09
CA THR A 186 13.09 -11.15 -6.34
C THR A 186 12.67 -12.56 -5.94
N ILE A 187 12.63 -13.46 -6.92
CA ILE A 187 12.27 -14.86 -6.66
C ILE A 187 13.57 -15.62 -6.44
N GLU A 188 13.64 -16.42 -5.38
CA GLU A 188 14.79 -17.26 -5.06
C GLU A 188 14.36 -18.65 -4.62
N ASN A 189 15.19 -19.65 -4.90
CA ASN A 189 14.99 -21.02 -4.40
C ASN A 189 15.81 -21.23 -3.11
N LEU A 190 15.21 -21.91 -2.15
CA LEU A 190 15.85 -22.30 -0.90
C LEU A 190 15.78 -23.80 -0.70
N THR A 191 16.94 -24.42 -0.56
CA THR A 191 17.05 -25.81 -0.12
C THR A 191 17.67 -25.83 1.27
N LEU A 192 16.87 -26.18 2.28
CA LEU A 192 17.26 -26.09 3.69
C LEU A 192 18.41 -27.04 4.03
N THR A 193 18.53 -28.19 3.35
CA THR A 193 19.70 -29.10 3.49
C THR A 193 21.04 -28.49 3.05
N GLN A 194 21.03 -27.39 2.30
CA GLN A 194 22.25 -26.71 1.82
C GLN A 194 22.57 -25.46 2.64
N THR A 195 21.56 -24.62 2.89
CA THR A 195 21.75 -23.31 3.53
C THR A 195 21.60 -23.37 5.05
N ASN A 196 20.95 -24.42 5.60
CA ASN A 196 20.69 -24.62 7.04
C ASN A 196 20.07 -23.41 7.78
N SER A 197 19.46 -22.48 7.05
CA SER A 197 18.74 -21.32 7.58
C SER A 197 17.90 -20.68 6.48
N ILE A 198 16.80 -20.03 6.87
CA ILE A 198 16.03 -19.15 5.99
C ILE A 198 16.70 -17.76 6.01
N PRO A 199 17.10 -17.17 4.87
CA PRO A 199 17.75 -15.86 4.82
C PRO A 199 16.92 -14.76 5.49
N GLU A 200 17.56 -13.87 6.25
CA GLU A 200 16.89 -12.80 6.99
C GLU A 200 16.16 -11.79 6.09
N ASN A 201 16.59 -11.66 4.84
CA ASN A 201 15.97 -10.79 3.85
C ASN A 201 14.76 -11.43 3.14
N THR A 202 14.25 -12.56 3.64
CA THR A 202 13.04 -13.21 3.11
C THR A 202 11.80 -12.46 3.58
N ASP A 203 11.07 -11.81 2.67
CA ASP A 203 9.78 -11.18 3.00
C ASP A 203 8.68 -12.21 3.14
N VAL A 204 8.69 -13.23 2.28
CA VAL A 204 7.70 -14.30 2.26
C VAL A 204 8.39 -15.61 1.89
N LEU A 205 8.24 -16.61 2.76
CA LEU A 205 8.57 -18.00 2.47
C LEU A 205 7.38 -18.65 1.76
N VAL A 206 7.63 -19.38 0.67
CA VAL A 206 6.61 -20.12 -0.06
C VAL A 206 6.87 -21.62 0.06
N ILE A 207 5.91 -22.33 0.63
CA ILE A 207 5.88 -23.80 0.65
C ILE A 207 4.79 -24.24 -0.32
N ALA A 208 5.20 -24.73 -1.49
CA ALA A 208 4.29 -25.08 -2.58
C ALA A 208 4.20 -26.60 -2.77
N SER A 209 3.35 -27.25 -1.99
CA SER A 209 3.02 -28.69 -2.06
C SER A 209 4.25 -29.61 -2.16
N PRO A 210 4.99 -29.81 -1.06
CA PRO A 210 6.03 -30.83 -0.98
C PRO A 210 5.48 -32.23 -1.30
N GLN A 211 6.21 -33.00 -2.10
CA GLN A 211 5.80 -34.35 -2.55
C GLN A 211 6.39 -35.45 -1.67
N VAL A 212 7.38 -35.12 -0.84
CA VAL A 212 8.00 -35.99 0.15
C VAL A 212 8.08 -35.26 1.49
N ALA A 213 8.00 -36.00 2.58
CA ALA A 213 8.11 -35.45 3.93
C ALA A 213 9.41 -34.65 4.12
N LEU A 214 9.29 -33.46 4.72
CA LEU A 214 10.43 -32.67 5.15
C LEU A 214 11.15 -33.36 6.30
N LEU A 215 12.45 -33.11 6.42
CA LEU A 215 13.22 -33.63 7.55
C LEU A 215 12.87 -32.87 8.85
N PRO A 216 12.94 -33.53 10.03
CA PRO A 216 12.61 -32.87 11.30
C PRO A 216 13.37 -31.57 11.55
N GLY A 217 14.66 -31.51 11.18
CA GLY A 217 15.46 -30.29 11.31
C GLY A 217 15.03 -29.16 10.38
N GLU A 218 14.43 -29.46 9.23
CA GLU A 218 13.89 -28.44 8.33
C GLU A 218 12.58 -27.87 8.87
N ILE A 219 11.74 -28.73 9.47
CA ILE A 219 10.52 -28.31 10.16
C ILE A 219 10.86 -27.39 11.34
N GLU A 220 11.93 -27.69 12.09
CA GLU A 220 12.43 -26.82 13.17
C GLU A 220 12.86 -25.44 12.65
N LEU A 221 13.59 -25.37 11.54
CA LEU A 221 13.97 -24.09 10.92
C LEU A 221 12.76 -23.26 10.46
N ILE A 222 11.72 -23.91 9.93
CA ILE A 222 10.48 -23.23 9.54
C ILE A 222 9.72 -22.72 10.78
N GLN A 223 9.68 -23.49 11.86
CA GLN A 223 9.09 -23.05 13.12
C GLN A 223 9.84 -21.85 13.71
N GLU A 224 11.17 -21.87 13.71
CA GLU A 224 11.97 -20.71 14.16
C GLU A 224 11.72 -19.46 13.31
N TYR A 225 11.55 -19.62 11.99
CA TYR A 225 11.20 -18.51 11.10
C TYR A 225 9.82 -17.92 11.43
N LEU A 226 8.83 -18.78 11.67
CA LEU A 226 7.50 -18.34 12.10
C LEU A 226 7.53 -17.68 13.48
N GLU A 227 8.36 -18.17 14.41
CA GLU A 227 8.54 -17.58 15.74
C GLU A 227 9.07 -16.15 15.68
N ARG A 228 9.96 -15.86 14.73
CA ARG A 228 10.53 -14.52 14.51
C ARG A 228 9.59 -13.57 13.78
N GLY A 229 8.37 -14.00 13.45
CA GLY A 229 7.39 -13.18 12.74
C GLY A 229 7.48 -13.25 11.22
N GLY A 230 8.16 -14.25 10.66
CA GLY A 230 8.31 -14.40 9.21
C GLY A 230 6.97 -14.70 8.51
N ASN A 231 6.74 -14.11 7.34
CA ASN A 231 5.50 -14.34 6.57
C ASN A 231 5.57 -15.64 5.77
N LEU A 232 4.45 -16.34 5.65
CA LEU A 232 4.38 -17.65 4.99
C LEU A 232 3.21 -17.71 4.01
N LEU A 233 3.49 -18.20 2.81
CA LEU A 233 2.50 -18.75 1.89
C LEU A 233 2.61 -20.28 1.89
N TRP A 234 1.59 -20.94 2.43
CA TRP A 234 1.50 -22.40 2.38
C TRP A 234 0.41 -22.83 1.40
N LEU A 235 0.84 -23.44 0.30
CA LEU A 235 -0.03 -24.07 -0.67
C LEU A 235 0.05 -25.58 -0.48
N ALA A 236 -1.06 -26.20 -0.09
CA ALA A 236 -1.15 -27.62 0.17
C ALA A 236 -1.90 -28.32 -0.97
N ASP A 237 -1.66 -29.63 -1.14
CA ASP A 237 -2.32 -30.46 -2.15
C ASP A 237 -2.50 -31.87 -1.57
N THR A 238 -3.24 -32.73 -2.26
CA THR A 238 -3.57 -34.08 -1.82
C THR A 238 -2.32 -34.96 -1.63
N GLY A 239 -2.22 -35.63 -0.47
CA GLY A 239 -1.18 -36.63 -0.21
C GLY A 239 -0.76 -36.76 1.26
N GLN A 240 0.07 -37.77 1.55
CA GLN A 240 0.61 -38.07 2.89
C GLN A 240 1.60 -37.02 3.42
N THR A 241 2.02 -36.08 2.57
CA THR A 241 3.06 -35.10 2.94
C THR A 241 2.54 -34.00 3.86
N ILE A 242 1.24 -33.68 3.80
CA ILE A 242 0.63 -32.74 4.76
C ILE A 242 0.76 -33.28 6.18
N ASP A 243 0.55 -34.58 6.37
CA ASP A 243 0.65 -35.24 7.68
C ASP A 243 2.07 -35.11 8.27
N SER A 244 3.10 -35.06 7.43
CA SER A 244 4.47 -34.84 7.90
C SER A 244 4.76 -33.42 8.40
N MET A 245 3.83 -32.47 8.15
CA MET A 245 3.93 -31.06 8.56
C MET A 245 3.01 -30.74 9.75
N GLU A 246 2.52 -31.75 10.49
CA GLU A 246 1.66 -31.60 11.68
C GLU A 246 2.18 -30.53 12.65
N LEU A 247 3.49 -30.47 12.92
CA LEU A 247 4.06 -29.45 13.82
C LEU A 247 3.84 -28.00 13.34
N ILE A 248 3.82 -27.78 12.02
CA ILE A 248 3.53 -26.45 11.44
C ILE A 248 2.02 -26.19 11.49
N SER A 249 1.19 -27.19 11.19
CA SER A 249 -0.27 -27.11 11.32
C SER A 249 -0.69 -26.76 12.75
N ASP A 250 -0.12 -27.43 13.75
CA ASP A 250 -0.39 -27.22 15.17
C ASP A 250 0.02 -25.82 15.61
N ARG A 251 1.17 -25.32 15.13
CA ARG A 251 1.65 -23.97 15.41
C ARG A 251 0.71 -22.89 14.86
N LEU A 252 0.15 -23.14 13.68
CA LEU A 252 -0.81 -22.27 13.01
C LEU A 252 -2.26 -22.53 13.49
N THR A 253 -2.47 -23.56 14.29
CA THR A 253 -3.77 -24.01 14.84
C THR A 253 -4.80 -24.29 13.76
N ILE A 254 -4.34 -24.98 12.71
CA ILE A 254 -5.13 -25.39 11.57
C ILE A 254 -5.11 -26.91 11.39
N GLU A 255 -6.13 -27.44 10.75
CA GLU A 255 -6.19 -28.84 10.32
C GLU A 255 -6.67 -28.90 8.87
N PHE A 256 -6.10 -29.80 8.07
CA PHE A 256 -6.63 -30.10 6.73
C PHE A 256 -7.59 -31.27 6.83
N LEU A 257 -8.83 -31.06 6.41
CA LEU A 257 -9.82 -32.14 6.38
C LEU A 257 -9.38 -33.27 5.44
N PRO A 258 -9.77 -34.52 5.72
CA PRO A 258 -9.50 -35.65 4.83
C PRO A 258 -10.25 -35.50 3.51
N GLY A 259 -9.72 -36.13 2.47
CA GLY A 259 -10.34 -36.15 1.15
C GLY A 259 -10.08 -34.90 0.29
N VAL A 260 -10.90 -34.74 -0.74
CA VAL A 260 -10.88 -33.61 -1.68
C VAL A 260 -12.24 -32.95 -1.76
N ILE A 261 -12.26 -31.64 -1.96
CA ILE A 261 -13.50 -30.93 -2.20
C ILE A 261 -14.04 -31.31 -3.57
N VAL A 262 -15.25 -31.83 -3.58
CA VAL A 262 -16.01 -32.07 -4.80
C VAL A 262 -17.14 -31.06 -4.93
N ASP A 263 -17.34 -30.53 -6.14
CA ASP A 263 -18.37 -29.55 -6.45
C ASP A 263 -19.17 -30.00 -7.67
N PRO A 264 -20.47 -30.34 -7.52
CA PRO A 264 -21.30 -30.77 -8.65
C PRO A 264 -21.53 -29.65 -9.67
N ASN A 265 -21.34 -28.38 -9.29
CA ASN A 265 -21.48 -27.25 -10.23
C ASN A 265 -20.36 -27.23 -11.28
N ALA A 266 -19.24 -27.91 -11.07
CA ALA A 266 -18.19 -28.07 -12.07
C ALA A 266 -18.73 -28.69 -13.38
N GLN A 267 -19.64 -29.66 -13.28
CA GLN A 267 -20.29 -30.28 -14.43
C GLN A 267 -21.19 -29.31 -15.20
N LEU A 268 -21.83 -28.37 -14.49
CA LEU A 268 -22.65 -27.33 -15.13
C LEU A 268 -21.83 -26.37 -15.98
N LEU A 269 -20.53 -26.23 -15.69
CA LEU A 269 -19.56 -25.46 -16.48
C LEU A 269 -18.88 -26.29 -17.59
N GLY A 270 -19.35 -27.53 -17.82
CA GLY A 270 -18.82 -28.41 -18.86
C GLY A 270 -17.52 -29.12 -18.49
N LEU A 271 -17.13 -29.11 -17.21
CA LEU A 271 -16.03 -29.95 -16.72
C LEU A 271 -16.57 -31.36 -16.50
N ASN A 272 -16.03 -32.35 -17.21
CA ASN A 272 -16.37 -33.77 -16.98
C ASN A 272 -15.71 -34.33 -15.71
N ARG A 273 -15.55 -33.49 -14.67
CA ARG A 273 -14.99 -33.85 -13.37
C ARG A 273 -15.71 -33.09 -12.27
N ILE A 274 -15.73 -33.65 -11.07
CA ILE A 274 -16.34 -33.07 -9.86
C ILE A 274 -15.29 -32.60 -8.85
N ASP A 275 -14.03 -33.00 -9.01
CA ASP A 275 -12.88 -32.67 -8.17
C ASP A 275 -12.33 -31.26 -8.44
N PHE A 276 -13.18 -30.32 -8.87
CA PHE A 276 -12.82 -28.92 -9.06
C PHE A 276 -13.72 -28.07 -8.17
N ALA A 277 -13.14 -27.48 -7.13
CA ALA A 277 -13.86 -26.50 -6.33
C ALA A 277 -13.96 -25.18 -7.10
N LEU A 278 -15.19 -24.65 -7.18
CA LEU A 278 -15.50 -23.41 -7.88
C LEU A 278 -15.74 -22.30 -6.86
N VAL A 279 -14.90 -21.26 -6.88
CA VAL A 279 -15.07 -20.09 -5.99
C VAL A 279 -15.61 -18.92 -6.79
N ALA A 280 -16.91 -18.68 -6.65
CA ALA A 280 -17.61 -17.56 -7.30
C ALA A 280 -17.94 -16.42 -6.34
N THR A 281 -17.97 -16.69 -5.03
CA THR A 281 -18.28 -15.71 -3.99
C THR A 281 -17.11 -15.64 -3.04
N TYR A 282 -16.58 -14.43 -2.86
CA TYR A 282 -15.43 -14.20 -2.00
C TYR A 282 -15.85 -13.47 -0.73
N PRO A 283 -15.48 -13.98 0.46
CA PRO A 283 -15.50 -13.18 1.68
C PRO A 283 -14.71 -11.88 1.51
N ARG A 284 -15.10 -10.84 2.25
CA ARG A 284 -14.43 -9.54 2.19
C ARG A 284 -13.01 -9.62 2.76
N HIS A 285 -12.00 -9.53 1.91
CA HIS A 285 -10.59 -9.54 2.29
C HIS A 285 -9.79 -8.66 1.32
N PRO A 286 -8.68 -8.00 1.75
CA PRO A 286 -7.82 -7.28 0.82
C PRO A 286 -7.32 -8.12 -0.37
N ILE A 287 -7.07 -9.41 -0.14
CA ILE A 287 -6.67 -10.36 -1.20
C ILE A 287 -7.76 -10.51 -2.29
N THR A 288 -9.03 -10.39 -1.91
CA THR A 288 -10.18 -10.61 -2.80
C THR A 288 -10.79 -9.32 -3.33
N GLU A 289 -10.18 -8.17 -3.03
CA GLU A 289 -10.62 -6.87 -3.54
C GLU A 289 -10.35 -6.79 -5.06
N GLY A 290 -11.38 -6.45 -5.83
CA GLY A 290 -11.29 -6.35 -7.30
C GLY A 290 -11.52 -7.67 -8.06
N ILE A 291 -11.65 -8.79 -7.35
CA ILE A 291 -11.92 -10.08 -7.98
C ILE A 291 -13.39 -10.16 -8.41
N ASP A 292 -13.62 -10.01 -9.72
CA ASP A 292 -14.95 -10.00 -10.33
C ASP A 292 -15.28 -11.31 -11.09
N SER A 293 -14.36 -12.28 -11.14
CA SER A 293 -14.55 -13.54 -11.87
C SER A 293 -14.27 -14.79 -11.02
N LEU A 294 -14.79 -15.92 -11.49
CA LEU A 294 -14.65 -17.24 -10.86
C LEU A 294 -13.18 -17.65 -10.75
N SER A 295 -12.78 -18.28 -9.64
CA SER A 295 -11.50 -18.99 -9.51
C SER A 295 -11.73 -20.49 -9.44
N LEU A 296 -10.79 -21.26 -9.98
CA LEU A 296 -10.87 -22.72 -10.06
C LEU A 296 -9.72 -23.37 -9.30
N PHE A 297 -10.08 -24.31 -8.42
CA PHE A 297 -9.15 -25.03 -7.56
C PHE A 297 -9.30 -26.54 -7.78
N PRO A 298 -8.47 -27.16 -8.64
CA PRO A 298 -8.47 -28.61 -8.82
C PRO A 298 -8.00 -29.32 -7.54
N GLN A 299 -8.71 -30.39 -7.17
CA GLN A 299 -8.36 -31.30 -6.06
C GLN A 299 -8.10 -30.59 -4.73
N ALA A 300 -8.77 -29.45 -4.53
CA ALA A 300 -8.60 -28.63 -3.35
C ALA A 300 -8.96 -29.40 -2.06
N LYS A 301 -8.21 -29.19 -0.99
CA LYS A 301 -8.53 -29.64 0.35
C LYS A 301 -9.28 -28.55 1.11
N ALA A 302 -10.19 -29.00 1.97
CA ALA A 302 -10.79 -28.16 2.97
C ALA A 302 -9.85 -28.05 4.18
N LEU A 303 -9.95 -26.94 4.89
CA LEU A 303 -9.19 -26.69 6.10
C LEU A 303 -10.09 -26.09 7.18
N GLU A 304 -9.70 -26.29 8.43
CA GLU A 304 -10.38 -25.75 9.60
C GLU A 304 -9.38 -25.06 10.51
N PHE A 305 -9.83 -24.01 11.19
CA PHE A 305 -9.07 -23.31 12.21
C PHE A 305 -9.69 -23.59 13.58
N TYR A 306 -8.92 -24.17 14.50
CA TYR A 306 -9.38 -24.54 15.85
C TYR A 306 -8.80 -23.66 16.96
N GLY A 307 -8.06 -22.60 16.60
CA GLY A 307 -7.35 -21.72 17.53
C GLY A 307 -8.18 -20.62 18.18
N GLU A 308 -9.37 -20.91 18.72
CA GLU A 308 -10.19 -19.90 19.40
C GLU A 308 -9.45 -19.29 20.62
N GLY A 309 -9.15 -17.99 20.57
CA GLY A 309 -8.52 -17.24 21.68
C GLY A 309 -6.98 -17.21 21.69
N ASN A 310 -6.33 -17.59 20.58
CA ASN A 310 -4.88 -17.54 20.42
C ASN A 310 -4.34 -16.16 19.96
N THR A 311 -3.02 -16.10 19.73
CA THR A 311 -2.31 -14.96 19.14
C THR A 311 -2.72 -14.65 17.70
N TRP A 312 -3.25 -15.64 16.98
CA TRP A 312 -3.63 -15.53 15.58
C TRP A 312 -5.04 -14.97 15.40
N GLN A 313 -5.17 -13.95 14.54
CA GLN A 313 -6.45 -13.49 14.03
C GLN A 313 -6.71 -14.15 12.68
N GLN A 314 -7.71 -15.05 12.65
CA GLN A 314 -8.08 -15.76 11.43
C GLN A 314 -9.10 -14.99 10.61
N ARG A 315 -8.95 -15.06 9.27
CA ARG A 315 -9.95 -14.61 8.31
C ARG A 315 -10.04 -15.58 7.13
N ILE A 316 -11.25 -15.94 6.76
CA ILE A 316 -11.51 -16.73 5.55
C ILE A 316 -11.47 -15.81 4.33
N PHE A 317 -10.84 -16.24 3.24
CA PHE A 317 -10.86 -15.51 1.97
C PHE A 317 -11.25 -16.38 0.76
N LEU A 318 -11.25 -17.71 0.89
CA LEU A 318 -11.79 -18.63 -0.11
C LEU A 318 -12.75 -19.63 0.54
N LEU A 319 -13.97 -19.69 -0.01
CA LEU A 319 -15.00 -20.65 0.37
C LEU A 319 -15.45 -21.42 -0.87
N SER A 320 -15.62 -22.73 -0.71
CA SER A 320 -16.29 -23.55 -1.72
C SER A 320 -17.78 -23.23 -1.81
N SER A 321 -18.48 -23.80 -2.80
CA SER A 321 -19.92 -23.64 -2.90
C SER A 321 -20.67 -24.38 -1.79
N ALA A 322 -21.88 -23.92 -1.46
CA ALA A 322 -22.75 -24.61 -0.50
C ALA A 322 -23.20 -26.02 -0.96
N ALA A 323 -23.01 -26.35 -2.24
CA ALA A 323 -23.35 -27.66 -2.79
C ALA A 323 -22.18 -28.67 -2.68
N SER A 324 -20.99 -28.21 -2.31
CA SER A 324 -19.79 -29.05 -2.18
C SER A 324 -19.76 -29.88 -0.90
N TRP A 325 -18.84 -30.84 -0.84
CA TRP A 325 -18.44 -31.60 0.35
C TRP A 325 -16.98 -32.07 0.18
N ASN A 326 -16.33 -32.51 1.27
CA ASN A 326 -15.04 -33.21 1.17
C ASN A 326 -15.28 -34.71 0.98
N GLU A 327 -14.94 -35.20 -0.20
CA GLU A 327 -15.02 -36.61 -0.60
C GLU A 327 -13.78 -37.36 -0.11
N THR A 328 -13.97 -38.29 0.83
CA THR A 328 -12.90 -39.13 1.41
C THR A 328 -12.71 -40.45 0.66
N GLY A 329 -13.71 -40.86 -0.13
CA GLY A 329 -13.72 -42.08 -0.91
C GLY A 329 -13.08 -41.96 -2.30
N SER A 330 -13.48 -42.89 -3.18
CA SER A 330 -13.01 -42.89 -4.57
C SER A 330 -13.78 -41.88 -5.39
N THR A 331 -13.09 -40.87 -5.91
CA THR A 331 -13.65 -39.86 -6.84
C THR A 331 -13.92 -40.40 -8.26
N SER A 332 -13.64 -41.68 -8.52
CA SER A 332 -13.89 -42.35 -9.79
C SER A 332 -15.25 -43.06 -9.79
N GLY A 333 -16.23 -42.51 -10.52
CA GLY A 333 -17.56 -43.13 -10.71
C GLY A 333 -18.69 -42.16 -10.37
N ASP A 334 -19.86 -42.73 -10.04
CA ASP A 334 -20.97 -41.96 -9.45
C ASP A 334 -20.64 -41.74 -7.97
N VAL A 335 -20.46 -40.47 -7.58
CA VAL A 335 -20.09 -40.06 -6.22
C VAL A 335 -21.27 -39.34 -5.58
N PHE A 336 -21.67 -39.74 -4.38
CA PHE A 336 -22.81 -39.16 -3.67
C PHE A 336 -22.38 -38.61 -2.32
N LYS A 337 -22.96 -37.46 -1.96
CA LYS A 337 -22.75 -36.83 -0.66
C LYS A 337 -23.34 -37.70 0.46
N GLY A 338 -22.54 -37.92 1.51
CA GLY A 338 -22.89 -38.70 2.70
C GLY A 338 -22.68 -40.20 2.53
N ASP A 339 -21.82 -40.61 1.59
CA ASP A 339 -21.43 -42.01 1.41
C ASP A 339 -20.42 -42.46 2.49
N ASP A 340 -19.77 -41.50 3.18
CA ASP A 340 -18.86 -41.70 4.32
C ASP A 340 -19.21 -40.76 5.49
N ASP A 341 -19.00 -41.22 6.72
CA ASP A 341 -19.33 -40.51 7.96
C ASP A 341 -18.37 -39.33 8.23
N ASP A 342 -17.17 -39.36 7.64
CA ASP A 342 -16.14 -38.31 7.76
C ASP A 342 -16.33 -37.15 6.74
N GLU A 343 -17.42 -37.16 5.97
CA GLU A 343 -17.76 -36.11 5.01
C GLU A 343 -18.50 -34.95 5.64
N THR A 344 -18.02 -33.74 5.34
CA THR A 344 -18.57 -32.47 5.79
C THR A 344 -19.17 -31.72 4.62
N ALA A 345 -20.41 -31.25 4.80
CA ALA A 345 -21.11 -30.42 3.84
C ALA A 345 -20.51 -29.01 3.76
N GLY A 346 -20.41 -28.47 2.54
CA GLY A 346 -20.00 -27.09 2.33
C GLY A 346 -21.02 -26.04 2.77
N PRO A 347 -20.64 -24.74 2.74
CA PRO A 347 -19.37 -24.23 2.19
C PRO A 347 -18.17 -24.58 3.08
N LEU A 348 -17.11 -25.08 2.47
CA LEU A 348 -15.85 -25.48 3.10
C LEU A 348 -14.80 -24.38 2.88
N GLU A 349 -13.93 -24.19 3.86
CA GLU A 349 -12.83 -23.23 3.76
C GLU A 349 -11.72 -23.82 2.89
N ILE A 350 -11.40 -23.13 1.79
CA ILE A 350 -10.29 -23.52 0.89
C ILE A 350 -9.04 -22.71 1.25
N GLY A 351 -9.23 -21.49 1.77
CA GLY A 351 -8.13 -20.58 2.02
C GLY A 351 -8.43 -19.60 3.15
N ILE A 352 -7.49 -19.53 4.08
CA ILE A 352 -7.53 -18.66 5.25
C ILE A 352 -6.25 -17.85 5.36
N THR A 353 -6.37 -16.69 6.01
CA THR A 353 -5.24 -15.90 6.46
C THR A 353 -5.20 -15.86 7.97
N LEU A 354 -3.98 -15.82 8.51
CA LEU A 354 -3.69 -15.65 9.93
C LEU A 354 -2.80 -14.42 10.08
N THR A 355 -3.14 -13.53 11.01
CA THR A 355 -2.26 -12.41 11.38
C THR A 355 -1.94 -12.40 12.87
N ALA A 356 -0.73 -12.00 13.23
CA ALA A 356 -0.28 -11.86 14.60
C ALA A 356 0.58 -10.60 14.75
N SER A 357 0.44 -9.87 15.86
CA SER A 357 1.30 -8.73 16.17
C SER A 357 2.61 -9.21 16.79
N HIS A 358 3.74 -8.78 16.22
CA HIS A 358 5.08 -9.03 16.72
C HIS A 358 5.75 -7.71 17.12
N GLU A 359 6.67 -7.79 18.07
CA GLU A 359 7.48 -6.68 18.54
C GLU A 359 8.96 -7.04 18.34
N THR A 360 9.71 -6.12 17.75
CA THR A 360 11.16 -6.24 17.57
C THR A 360 11.90 -5.84 18.83
N ASP A 361 13.19 -6.18 18.91
CA ASP A 361 14.08 -5.76 20.01
C ASP A 361 14.15 -4.23 20.18
N ASP A 362 13.86 -3.47 19.13
CA ASP A 362 13.81 -1.99 19.11
C ASP A 362 12.41 -1.43 19.45
N GLU A 363 11.51 -2.23 20.02
CA GLU A 363 10.10 -1.89 20.35
C GLU A 363 9.25 -1.50 19.12
N ALA A 364 9.71 -1.76 17.89
CA ALA A 364 8.90 -1.56 16.70
C ALA A 364 7.93 -2.72 16.53
N GLN A 365 6.64 -2.40 16.43
CA GLN A 365 5.57 -3.39 16.17
C GLN A 365 5.38 -3.59 14.67
N PHE A 366 5.21 -4.85 14.26
CA PHE A 366 4.84 -5.24 12.90
C PHE A 366 3.81 -6.38 12.92
N GLU A 367 3.07 -6.57 11.83
CA GLU A 367 2.11 -7.67 11.71
C GLU A 367 2.75 -8.82 10.92
N GLN A 368 2.85 -9.99 11.53
CA GLN A 368 3.15 -11.23 10.82
C GLN A 368 1.90 -11.69 10.07
N ARG A 369 2.08 -12.18 8.84
CA ARG A 369 1.01 -12.65 7.98
C ARG A 369 1.29 -14.03 7.42
N VAL A 370 0.32 -14.91 7.55
CA VAL A 370 0.34 -16.25 6.96
C VAL A 370 -0.90 -16.43 6.11
N ALA A 371 -0.74 -17.01 4.92
CA ALA A 371 -1.85 -17.42 4.08
C ALA A 371 -1.70 -18.91 3.76
N ILE A 372 -2.77 -19.66 4.00
CA ILE A 372 -2.85 -21.09 3.71
C ILE A 372 -3.93 -21.29 2.65
N VAL A 373 -3.63 -22.05 1.60
CA VAL A 373 -4.58 -22.46 0.57
C VAL A 373 -4.47 -23.96 0.39
N GLY A 374 -5.60 -24.66 0.46
CA GLY A 374 -5.70 -26.09 0.24
C GLY A 374 -5.56 -26.52 -1.22
N ASP A 375 -4.87 -25.74 -2.05
CA ASP A 375 -4.56 -26.11 -3.43
C ASP A 375 -3.29 -25.36 -3.88
N ALA A 376 -2.32 -26.08 -4.44
CA ALA A 376 -1.16 -25.51 -5.10
C ALA A 376 -1.32 -25.40 -6.62
N ASP A 377 -2.17 -26.23 -7.22
CA ASP A 377 -2.36 -26.29 -8.67
C ASP A 377 -3.02 -25.04 -9.24
N PHE A 378 -3.85 -24.29 -8.48
CA PHE A 378 -4.50 -23.08 -9.01
C PHE A 378 -3.50 -22.03 -9.54
N LEU A 379 -2.26 -21.99 -9.01
CA LEU A 379 -1.17 -21.11 -9.46
C LEU A 379 -0.21 -21.77 -10.45
N SER A 380 -0.39 -23.06 -10.75
CA SER A 380 0.44 -23.76 -11.72
C SER A 380 0.27 -23.19 -13.12
N ASN A 381 1.30 -23.37 -13.95
CA ASN A 381 1.31 -22.96 -15.36
C ASN A 381 0.06 -23.44 -16.12
N ARG A 382 -0.51 -24.58 -15.74
CA ARG A 382 -1.73 -25.13 -16.33
C ARG A 382 -3.00 -24.35 -15.99
N TYR A 383 -3.14 -23.90 -14.75
CA TYR A 383 -4.40 -23.35 -14.22
C TYR A 383 -4.35 -21.86 -13.92
N LEU A 384 -3.18 -21.22 -13.97
CA LEU A 384 -3.00 -19.79 -13.67
C LEU A 384 -3.87 -18.87 -14.56
N GLY A 385 -4.11 -19.26 -15.81
CA GLY A 385 -4.93 -18.51 -16.76
C GLY A 385 -6.44 -18.67 -16.58
N ASN A 386 -6.89 -19.47 -15.61
CA ASN A 386 -8.31 -19.69 -15.38
C ASN A 386 -8.91 -18.59 -14.51
N GLY A 387 -9.89 -17.89 -15.08
CA GLY A 387 -10.67 -16.88 -14.36
C GLY A 387 -9.77 -15.89 -13.62
N SER A 388 -9.95 -15.77 -12.30
CA SER A 388 -9.19 -14.84 -11.46
C SER A 388 -7.97 -15.45 -10.75
N ASN A 389 -7.53 -16.67 -11.10
CA ASN A 389 -6.44 -17.35 -10.38
C ASN A 389 -5.14 -16.53 -10.33
N LEU A 390 -4.74 -15.92 -11.46
CA LEU A 390 -3.56 -15.04 -11.50
C LEU A 390 -3.72 -13.82 -10.60
N GLU A 391 -4.85 -13.11 -10.69
CA GLU A 391 -5.12 -11.92 -9.89
C GLU A 391 -5.13 -12.25 -8.39
N LEU A 392 -5.78 -13.35 -8.01
CA LEU A 392 -5.79 -13.85 -6.65
C LEU A 392 -4.37 -14.15 -6.14
N GLY A 393 -3.55 -14.85 -6.93
CA GLY A 393 -2.16 -15.15 -6.59
C GLY A 393 -1.30 -13.90 -6.39
N LEU A 394 -1.42 -12.92 -7.29
CA LEU A 394 -0.70 -11.65 -7.18
C LEU A 394 -1.15 -10.87 -5.94
N ASN A 395 -2.46 -10.78 -5.69
CA ASN A 395 -3.01 -10.12 -4.51
C ASN A 395 -2.56 -10.79 -3.21
N LEU A 396 -2.49 -12.13 -3.20
CA LEU A 396 -2.04 -12.92 -2.07
C LEU A 396 -0.60 -12.60 -1.71
N VAL A 397 0.32 -12.66 -2.69
CA VAL A 397 1.75 -12.34 -2.46
C VAL A 397 1.91 -10.89 -2.04
N ASN A 398 1.20 -9.95 -2.67
CA ASN A 398 1.25 -8.53 -2.30
C ASN A 398 0.71 -8.25 -0.89
N TRP A 399 -0.27 -9.04 -0.41
CA TRP A 399 -0.79 -8.93 0.96
C TRP A 399 0.17 -9.51 1.99
N LEU A 400 0.81 -10.64 1.69
CA LEU A 400 1.83 -11.27 2.53
C LEU A 400 3.11 -10.43 2.60
N SER A 401 3.52 -9.88 1.46
CA SER A 401 4.69 -9.01 1.37
C SER A 401 4.37 -7.55 1.72
N HIS A 402 3.15 -7.25 2.16
CA HIS A 402 2.82 -5.88 2.50
C HIS A 402 3.62 -5.52 3.74
N ASP A 403 4.57 -4.63 3.52
CA ASP A 403 5.45 -4.15 4.56
C ASP A 403 4.64 -3.28 5.53
N ASP A 404 4.62 -3.60 6.82
CA ASP A 404 4.05 -2.70 7.82
C ASP A 404 5.06 -1.62 8.27
N ASN A 405 6.31 -1.66 7.77
CA ASN A 405 7.27 -0.56 7.90
C ASN A 405 6.96 0.62 6.96
N LEU A 406 5.77 0.64 6.36
CA LEU A 406 5.26 1.82 5.69
C LEU A 406 5.28 2.98 6.67
N ILE A 407 5.76 4.12 6.18
CA ILE A 407 5.87 5.32 7.00
C ILE A 407 4.46 5.68 7.48
N SER A 408 4.23 5.52 8.79
CA SER A 408 2.99 5.93 9.43
C SER A 408 2.91 7.45 9.50
N ILE A 409 2.40 8.06 8.43
CA ILE A 409 2.15 9.51 8.38
C ILE A 409 0.75 9.77 8.93
N ASN A 410 0.69 10.13 10.21
CA ASN A 410 -0.57 10.51 10.85
C ASN A 410 -1.18 11.75 10.16
N PRO A 411 -2.46 11.70 9.73
CA PRO A 411 -3.14 12.85 9.14
C PRO A 411 -3.18 14.02 10.13
N ARG A 412 -2.52 15.12 9.77
CA ARG A 412 -2.48 16.34 10.61
C ARG A 412 -3.75 17.16 10.41
N ALA A 413 -4.81 16.83 11.16
CA ALA A 413 -6.04 17.62 11.16
C ALA A 413 -5.77 19.03 11.71
N ALA A 414 -6.42 20.05 11.15
CA ALA A 414 -6.30 21.40 11.69
C ALA A 414 -7.14 21.52 12.99
N PRO A 415 -6.54 22.01 14.10
CA PRO A 415 -7.28 22.19 15.35
C PRO A 415 -8.41 23.24 15.19
N ASP A 416 -8.23 24.17 14.24
CA ASP A 416 -9.10 25.34 14.06
C ASP A 416 -10.01 25.23 12.83
N THR A 417 -10.55 24.04 12.53
CA THR A 417 -11.51 23.88 11.41
C THR A 417 -12.87 24.53 11.69
N ARG A 418 -13.15 24.89 12.95
CA ARG A 418 -14.43 25.48 13.35
C ARG A 418 -14.19 26.71 14.22
N LEU A 419 -14.55 27.88 13.70
CA LEU A 419 -14.55 29.12 14.46
C LEU A 419 -15.83 29.22 15.29
N LYS A 420 -15.77 28.90 16.58
CA LYS A 420 -16.88 29.08 17.52
C LYS A 420 -16.72 30.42 18.26
N LEU A 421 -17.28 31.49 17.70
CA LEU A 421 -17.33 32.79 18.38
C LEU A 421 -18.56 32.88 19.29
N SER A 422 -18.38 33.37 20.51
CA SER A 422 -19.51 33.74 21.36
C SER A 422 -20.22 34.99 20.82
N GLN A 423 -21.50 35.18 21.16
CA GLN A 423 -22.25 36.38 20.77
C GLN A 423 -21.53 37.68 21.19
N THR A 424 -20.91 37.68 22.37
CA THR A 424 -20.14 38.82 22.88
C THR A 424 -18.89 39.09 22.03
N GLN A 425 -18.14 38.05 21.64
CA GLN A 425 -16.97 38.19 20.77
C GLN A 425 -17.36 38.75 19.40
N GLN A 426 -18.47 38.28 18.83
CA GLN A 426 -18.98 38.79 17.54
C GLN A 426 -19.35 40.28 17.64
N ILE A 427 -20.03 40.69 18.71
CA ILE A 427 -20.39 42.10 18.95
C ILE A 427 -19.14 42.97 19.12
N ILE A 428 -18.15 42.51 19.90
CA ILE A 428 -16.90 43.25 20.11
C ILE A 428 -16.14 43.42 18.79
N ILE A 429 -15.96 42.35 18.02
CA ILE A 429 -15.28 42.39 16.72
C ILE A 429 -16.06 43.30 15.77
N GLY A 430 -17.38 43.14 15.70
CA GLY A 430 -18.26 43.95 14.86
C GLY A 430 -18.16 45.44 15.18
N LEU A 431 -18.40 45.85 16.43
CA LEU A 431 -18.31 47.25 16.85
C LEU A 431 -16.89 47.81 16.72
N GLY A 432 -15.88 47.02 17.06
CA GLY A 432 -14.48 47.39 16.95
C GLY A 432 -14.09 47.77 15.53
N PHE A 433 -14.35 46.89 14.56
CA PHE A 433 -13.96 47.08 13.17
C PHE A 433 -14.92 47.97 12.36
N LEU A 434 -16.23 47.93 12.61
CA LEU A 434 -17.20 48.72 11.84
C LEU A 434 -17.39 50.14 12.36
N VAL A 435 -17.16 50.38 13.66
CA VAL A 435 -17.46 51.69 14.27
C VAL A 435 -16.20 52.33 14.83
N LEU A 436 -15.50 51.63 15.72
CA LEU A 436 -14.39 52.20 16.50
C LEU A 436 -13.19 52.52 15.61
N LEU A 437 -12.80 51.60 14.72
CA LEU A 437 -11.67 51.79 13.82
C LEU A 437 -11.92 52.93 12.81
N PRO A 438 -13.04 53.00 12.06
CA PRO A 438 -13.34 54.13 11.18
C PRO A 438 -13.39 55.47 11.91
N LEU A 439 -14.02 55.54 13.09
CA LEU A 439 -14.06 56.77 13.89
C LEU A 439 -12.67 57.19 14.37
N SER A 440 -11.83 56.24 14.77
CA SER A 440 -10.45 56.54 15.18
C SER A 440 -9.62 57.09 14.02
N LEU A 441 -9.74 56.50 12.82
CA LEU A 441 -9.07 56.98 11.61
C LEU A 441 -9.59 58.36 11.22
N PHE A 442 -10.90 58.57 11.21
CA PHE A 442 -11.51 59.87 10.92
C PHE A 442 -11.09 60.93 11.93
N GLY A 443 -11.11 60.61 13.23
CA GLY A 443 -10.67 61.49 14.30
C GLY A 443 -9.18 61.83 14.20
N SER A 444 -8.34 60.85 13.86
CA SER A 444 -6.90 61.08 13.63
C SER A 444 -6.66 61.98 12.41
N GLY A 445 -7.41 61.78 11.31
CA GLY A 445 -7.36 62.63 10.14
C GLY A 445 -7.80 64.06 10.44
N LEU A 446 -8.91 64.22 11.17
CA LEU A 446 -9.45 65.51 11.57
C LEU A 446 -8.50 66.27 12.51
N THR A 447 -7.93 65.59 13.50
CA THR A 447 -6.95 66.20 14.42
C THR A 447 -5.67 66.64 13.69
N ILE A 448 -5.15 65.82 12.78
CA ILE A 448 -4.01 66.21 11.93
C ILE A 448 -4.36 67.41 11.05
N TRP A 449 -5.55 67.42 10.44
CA TRP A 449 -6.03 68.53 9.61
C TRP A 449 -6.15 69.84 10.41
N LEU A 450 -6.79 69.81 11.57
CA LEU A 450 -6.93 70.96 12.46
C LEU A 450 -5.57 71.49 12.93
N LYS A 451 -4.64 70.59 13.29
CA LYS A 451 -3.29 70.96 13.75
C LYS A 451 -2.41 71.53 12.63
N ARG A 452 -2.66 71.14 11.37
CA ARG A 452 -2.01 71.72 10.18
C ARG A 452 -2.63 73.04 9.75
N ARG A 453 -3.91 73.29 10.01
CA ARG A 453 -4.59 74.56 9.69
C ARG A 453 -4.22 75.70 10.64
N ASN A 454 -3.89 75.36 11.89
CA ASN A 454 -3.48 76.33 12.93
C ASN A 454 -1.95 76.58 12.98
N ARG A 455 -1.19 76.01 12.05
CA ARG A 455 0.23 76.31 11.78
C ARG A 455 0.32 77.01 10.44
#